data_AF-A0AAX6HG62-F1
#
_entry.id   AF-A0AAX6HG62-F1
#
_cell.length_a   1.000
_cell.length_b   1.000
_cell.length_c   1.000
_cell.angle_alpha   90.00
_cell.angle_beta   90.00
_cell.angle_gamma   90.00
#
_symmetry.space_group_name_H-M   'P 1'
#
loop_
_entity.id
_entity.type
_entity.pdbx_description
1 polymer ?
#
loop_
_entity_poly.entity_id
_entity_poly.type
_entity_poly.pdbx_seq_one_letter_code
_entity_poly.pdbx_strand_id
1 'polypeptide(L)'
;MDHLVVDSSIEGKELKRPGSSKMLSRIAQIRLVSQHPEVYEPCDDSFALVDALLADRVHLVDHQPLLCMEIGCGSGYVITSLAIMLGLETSGTQYFTTDINPHAVETTRRTLEAHGVHADIVMTNIASGLVKRLAGMMDVVVVNPPYVPTPEEEVGQEGITSSWAGGENGRRVIDKILPIVDELLSEKGWLYMVTLTANNPSEICRIMRDRGYGSRIIVQRSTEEESLHVIKFWREGGAEGKEGARAGGSGAGSWLWSLWKNNGGNS
;
A
#
# COMPACT_ATOMS: atom_id res chain seq x y z
N MET A 1 5.36 58.53 60.24
CA MET A 1 6.15 58.97 59.08
C MET A 1 6.91 57.76 58.59
N ASP A 2 6.19 57.00 57.76
CA ASP A 2 6.56 55.73 57.20
C ASP A 2 7.47 55.94 56.00
N HIS A 3 8.53 55.14 55.85
CA HIS A 3 9.13 54.89 54.53
C HIS A 3 9.73 53.48 54.44
N LEU A 4 9.10 52.71 53.55
CA LEU A 4 9.67 51.83 52.52
C LEU A 4 10.43 50.56 52.97
N VAL A 5 9.73 49.43 52.87
CA VAL A 5 10.33 48.12 52.58
C VAL A 5 9.93 47.74 51.15
N VAL A 6 10.92 47.46 50.31
CA VAL A 6 10.76 47.07 48.91
C VAL A 6 10.57 45.56 48.84
N ASP A 7 9.43 45.11 48.32
CA ASP A 7 9.19 43.70 47.98
C ASP A 7 9.89 43.38 46.65
N SER A 8 10.72 42.33 46.66
CA SER A 8 11.61 41.94 45.56
C SER A 8 11.15 40.63 44.92
N SER A 9 9.86 40.56 44.58
CA SER A 9 9.25 39.30 44.15
C SER A 9 8.49 39.36 42.83
N ILE A 10 8.93 40.12 41.81
CA ILE A 10 8.43 39.94 40.43
C ILE A 10 9.53 40.29 39.44
N GLU A 11 10.01 39.30 38.68
CA GLU A 11 10.12 39.31 37.21
C GLU A 11 11.10 38.22 36.75
N GLY A 12 10.63 37.38 35.83
CA GLY A 12 11.44 36.29 35.26
C GLY A 12 10.71 34.95 35.11
N LYS A 13 9.39 34.92 34.88
CA LYS A 13 8.78 33.73 34.29
C LYS A 13 9.04 33.76 32.79
N GLU A 14 10.13 33.10 32.41
CA GLU A 14 10.43 32.74 31.04
C GLU A 14 9.20 32.04 30.44
N LEU A 15 8.58 32.69 29.46
CA LEU A 15 7.45 32.13 28.72
C LEU A 15 8.00 30.95 27.92
N LYS A 16 7.85 29.73 28.46
CA LYS A 16 8.16 28.51 27.72
C LYS A 16 7.42 28.58 26.39
N ARG A 17 8.18 28.75 25.31
CA ARG A 17 7.67 28.55 23.95
C ARG A 17 7.01 27.17 23.94
N PRO A 18 5.79 27.01 23.42
CA PRO A 18 5.21 25.68 23.28
C PRO A 18 6.22 24.84 22.51
N GLY A 19 6.64 23.72 23.11
CA GLY A 19 7.53 22.79 22.43
C GLY A 19 6.94 22.48 21.06
N SER A 20 7.80 22.47 20.04
CA SER A 20 7.43 22.07 18.69
C SER A 20 6.53 20.85 18.78
N SER A 21 5.27 21.00 18.39
CA SER A 21 4.40 19.86 18.11
C SER A 21 5.22 18.93 17.22
N LYS A 22 5.66 17.78 17.74
CA LYS A 22 6.24 16.74 16.89
C LYS A 22 5.13 16.44 15.91
N MET A 23 5.25 16.93 14.68
CA MET A 23 4.35 16.54 13.60
C MET A 23 4.29 15.02 13.63
N LEU A 24 3.12 14.49 13.96
CA LEU A 24 2.87 13.06 13.92
C LEU A 24 3.12 12.65 12.47
N SER A 25 4.16 11.83 12.27
CA SER A 25 4.45 11.26 10.96
C SER A 25 3.22 10.49 10.51
N ARG A 26 2.80 10.66 9.26
CA ARG A 26 1.63 9.95 8.70
C ARG A 26 1.96 8.53 8.23
N ILE A 27 3.24 8.17 8.23
CA ILE A 27 3.78 6.87 7.82
C ILE A 27 4.91 6.45 8.76
N ALA A 28 5.37 5.20 8.62
CA ALA A 28 6.50 4.69 9.38
C ALA A 28 7.76 5.53 9.10
N GLN A 29 8.53 5.81 10.14
CA GLN A 29 9.80 6.52 10.05
C GLN A 29 10.89 5.50 9.74
N ILE A 30 11.59 5.65 8.61
CA ILE A 30 12.59 4.68 8.15
C ILE A 30 13.67 4.36 9.21
N ARG A 31 14.09 5.36 10.00
CA ARG A 31 15.07 5.21 11.09
C ARG A 31 14.62 4.30 12.25
N LEU A 32 13.34 4.00 12.34
CA LEU A 32 12.74 3.14 13.37
C LEU A 32 12.36 1.76 12.80
N VAL A 33 12.54 1.55 11.49
CA VAL A 33 12.32 0.24 10.87
C VAL A 33 13.46 -0.68 11.28
N SER A 34 13.12 -1.86 11.79
CA SER A 34 14.11 -2.86 12.17
C SER A 34 14.77 -3.47 10.93
N GLN A 35 16.03 -3.88 11.05
CA GLN A 35 16.80 -4.46 9.97
C GLN A 35 17.26 -5.87 10.35
N HIS A 36 17.35 -6.74 9.35
CA HIS A 36 17.91 -8.08 9.47
C HIS A 36 18.51 -8.50 8.13
N PRO A 37 19.70 -9.16 8.08
CA PRO A 37 20.36 -9.51 6.82
C PRO A 37 19.53 -10.41 5.88
N GLU A 38 18.63 -11.22 6.44
CA GLU A 38 17.72 -12.11 5.70
C GLU A 38 16.36 -11.47 5.37
N VAL A 39 16.19 -10.16 5.56
CA VAL A 39 14.91 -9.47 5.36
C VAL A 39 15.09 -8.34 4.35
N TYR A 40 14.15 -8.25 3.42
CA TYR A 40 14.11 -7.19 2.43
C TYR A 40 14.00 -5.81 3.09
N GLU A 41 15.00 -4.97 2.85
CA GLU A 41 14.98 -3.60 3.32
C GLU A 41 13.99 -2.76 2.49
N PRO A 42 13.25 -1.81 3.10
CA PRO A 42 12.41 -0.91 2.33
C PRO A 42 13.23 -0.17 1.27
N CYS A 43 12.84 -0.33 0.01
CA CYS A 43 13.45 0.37 -1.11
C CYS A 43 12.38 1.06 -1.97
N ASP A 44 12.74 1.44 -3.20
CA ASP A 44 11.91 2.24 -4.11
C ASP A 44 10.49 1.68 -4.31
N ASP A 45 10.33 0.37 -4.33
CA ASP A 45 9.05 -0.32 -4.47
C ASP A 45 8.14 -0.17 -3.23
N SER A 46 8.73 -0.33 -2.05
CA SER A 46 8.10 -0.18 -0.74
C SER A 46 7.66 1.28 -0.54
N PHE A 47 8.52 2.23 -0.94
CA PHE A 47 8.20 3.65 -0.93
C PHE A 47 7.11 3.99 -1.94
N ALA A 48 7.13 3.41 -3.15
CA ALA A 48 6.07 3.63 -4.14
C ALA A 48 4.71 3.12 -3.65
N LEU A 49 4.67 1.96 -2.98
CA LEU A 49 3.44 1.42 -2.41
C LEU A 49 2.89 2.34 -1.29
N VAL A 50 3.75 2.81 -0.38
CA VAL A 50 3.33 3.77 0.66
C VAL A 50 2.89 5.10 0.06
N ASP A 51 3.56 5.60 -0.98
CA ASP A 51 3.14 6.82 -1.70
C ASP A 51 1.77 6.65 -2.38
N ALA A 52 1.49 5.48 -2.94
CA ALA A 52 0.19 5.18 -3.52
C ALA A 52 -0.92 5.17 -2.46
N LEU A 53 -0.65 4.57 -1.30
CA LEU A 53 -1.57 4.60 -0.15
C LEU A 53 -1.80 6.03 0.35
N LEU A 54 -0.76 6.86 0.39
CA LEU A 54 -0.86 8.27 0.76
C LEU A 54 -1.65 9.09 -0.27
N ALA A 55 -1.45 8.83 -1.56
CA ALA A 55 -2.18 9.48 -2.65
C ALA A 55 -3.68 9.12 -2.62
N ASP A 56 -4.01 7.88 -2.24
CA ASP A 56 -5.39 7.40 -2.15
C ASP A 56 -5.99 7.55 -0.73
N ARG A 57 -5.29 8.24 0.19
CA ARG A 57 -5.64 8.35 1.61
C ARG A 57 -7.07 8.81 1.85
N VAL A 58 -7.53 9.83 1.12
CA VAL A 58 -8.89 10.38 1.31
C VAL A 58 -9.93 9.29 1.06
N HIS A 59 -9.77 8.54 -0.03
CA HIS A 59 -10.66 7.42 -0.34
C HIS A 59 -10.54 6.30 0.71
N LEU A 60 -9.34 5.98 1.19
CA LEU A 60 -9.13 4.98 2.23
C LEU A 60 -9.79 5.36 3.56
N VAL A 61 -9.75 6.63 3.94
CA VAL A 61 -10.44 7.13 5.16
C VAL A 61 -11.95 7.08 4.98
N ASP A 62 -12.47 7.54 3.84
CA ASP A 62 -13.90 7.48 3.51
C ASP A 62 -14.42 6.03 3.41
N HIS A 63 -13.55 5.10 3.02
CA HIS A 63 -13.86 3.68 2.92
C HIS A 63 -14.10 3.00 4.28
N GLN A 64 -13.54 3.57 5.36
CA GLN A 64 -13.61 3.06 6.72
C GLN A 64 -13.35 1.54 6.80
N PRO A 65 -12.13 1.08 6.45
CA PRO A 65 -11.80 -0.34 6.51
C PRO A 65 -11.80 -0.83 7.97
N LEU A 66 -12.45 -1.96 8.20
CA LEU A 66 -12.42 -2.66 9.48
C LEU A 66 -11.24 -3.62 9.58
N LEU A 67 -10.88 -4.25 8.46
CA LEU A 67 -9.81 -5.24 8.39
C LEU A 67 -8.87 -4.94 7.23
N CYS A 68 -7.59 -4.71 7.56
CA CYS A 68 -6.52 -4.51 6.60
C CYS A 68 -5.51 -5.67 6.69
N MET A 69 -4.98 -6.12 5.55
CA MET A 69 -3.96 -7.17 5.51
C MET A 69 -2.80 -6.78 4.59
N GLU A 70 -1.56 -7.04 5.03
CA GLU A 70 -0.40 -7.14 4.15
C GLU A 70 -0.04 -8.61 3.88
N ILE A 71 0.26 -8.95 2.62
CA ILE A 71 0.82 -10.25 2.24
C ILE A 71 2.29 -10.06 1.88
N GLY A 72 3.18 -10.67 2.68
CA GLY A 72 4.63 -10.53 2.58
C GLY A 72 5.15 -9.25 3.23
N CYS A 73 5.06 -9.13 4.57
CA CYS A 73 5.46 -7.88 5.24
C CYS A 73 6.93 -7.53 5.19
N GLY A 74 7.86 -8.49 5.02
CA GLY A 74 9.29 -8.21 5.06
C GLY A 74 9.70 -7.45 6.33
N SER A 75 10.16 -6.21 6.15
CA SER A 75 10.56 -5.32 7.25
C SER A 75 9.38 -4.75 8.08
N GLY A 76 8.15 -4.88 7.60
CA GLY A 76 6.93 -4.34 8.20
C GLY A 76 6.66 -2.87 7.88
N TYR A 77 7.45 -2.26 6.99
CA TYR A 77 7.35 -0.82 6.68
C TYR A 77 5.98 -0.42 6.12
N VAL A 78 5.39 -1.22 5.23
CA VAL A 78 4.13 -0.89 4.57
C VAL A 78 2.94 -1.06 5.53
N ILE A 79 2.78 -2.21 6.20
CA ILE A 79 1.69 -2.39 7.19
C ILE A 79 1.77 -1.36 8.33
N THR A 80 2.99 -1.04 8.80
CA THR A 80 3.18 0.00 9.84
C THR A 80 2.75 1.37 9.31
N SER A 81 3.09 1.71 8.06
CA SER A 81 2.69 2.97 7.45
C SER A 81 1.18 3.07 7.24
N LEU A 82 0.55 1.99 6.77
CA LEU A 82 -0.91 1.91 6.64
C LEU A 82 -1.61 2.09 8.00
N ALA A 83 -1.09 1.43 9.04
CA ALA A 83 -1.65 1.51 10.39
C ALA A 83 -1.55 2.90 11.01
N ILE A 84 -0.41 3.58 10.84
CA ILE A 84 -0.25 4.97 11.27
C ILE A 84 -1.19 5.90 10.48
N MET A 85 -1.26 5.74 9.16
CA MET A 85 -2.05 6.60 8.29
C MET A 85 -3.53 6.53 8.62
N LEU A 86 -4.07 5.32 8.77
CA LEU A 86 -5.49 5.10 9.06
C LEU A 86 -5.81 5.32 10.54
N GLY A 87 -4.95 4.89 11.48
CA GLY A 87 -5.20 5.02 12.92
C GLY A 87 -5.29 6.47 13.44
N LEU A 88 -4.84 7.45 12.65
CA LEU A 88 -5.04 8.88 12.94
C LEU A 88 -6.43 9.40 12.57
N GLU A 89 -7.15 8.71 11.68
CA GLU A 89 -8.36 9.22 11.00
C GLU A 89 -9.56 8.25 11.13
N THR A 90 -9.31 6.95 11.39
CA THR A 90 -10.31 5.90 11.57
C THR A 90 -10.21 5.28 12.96
N SER A 91 -11.31 4.74 13.47
CA SER A 91 -11.35 3.99 14.72
C SER A 91 -11.74 2.54 14.46
N GLY A 92 -11.09 1.61 15.17
CA GLY A 92 -11.46 0.19 15.16
C GLY A 92 -10.91 -0.65 14.00
N THR A 93 -10.10 -0.09 13.09
CA THR A 93 -9.39 -0.87 12.06
C THR A 93 -8.40 -1.83 12.72
N GLN A 94 -8.45 -3.10 12.35
CA GLN A 94 -7.46 -4.12 12.74
C GLN A 94 -6.57 -4.46 11.56
N TYR A 95 -5.31 -4.78 11.87
CA TYR A 95 -4.27 -5.01 10.89
C TYR A 95 -3.75 -6.43 11.03
N PHE A 96 -3.64 -7.12 9.91
CA PHE A 96 -3.06 -8.45 9.79
C PHE A 96 -1.87 -8.39 8.86
N THR A 97 -0.89 -9.26 9.07
CA THR A 97 0.15 -9.45 8.08
C THR A 97 0.67 -10.87 8.09
N THR A 98 1.16 -11.29 6.93
CA THR A 98 1.72 -12.62 6.71
C THR A 98 3.11 -12.52 6.11
N ASP A 99 3.97 -13.46 6.46
CA ASP A 99 5.22 -13.69 5.76
C ASP A 99 5.63 -15.15 5.92
N ILE A 100 6.33 -15.70 4.93
CA ILE A 100 6.87 -17.06 5.02
C ILE A 100 8.19 -17.07 5.81
N ASN A 101 8.90 -15.94 5.84
CA ASN A 101 10.20 -15.81 6.47
C ASN A 101 10.06 -15.49 7.98
N PRO A 102 10.56 -16.36 8.88
CA PRO A 102 10.50 -16.11 10.33
C PRO A 102 11.26 -14.84 10.75
N HIS A 103 12.32 -14.46 10.03
CA HIS A 103 13.05 -13.22 10.30
C HIS A 103 12.22 -11.98 9.93
N ALA A 104 11.39 -12.05 8.89
CA ALA A 104 10.49 -10.96 8.50
C ALA A 104 9.38 -10.76 9.54
N VAL A 105 8.82 -11.85 10.07
CA VAL A 105 7.85 -11.81 11.19
C VAL A 105 8.43 -11.10 12.41
N GLU A 106 9.64 -11.47 12.81
CA GLU A 106 10.33 -10.86 13.94
C GLU A 106 10.67 -9.38 13.69
N THR A 107 11.16 -9.07 12.49
CA THR A 107 11.54 -7.71 12.09
C THR A 107 10.31 -6.80 12.06
N THR A 108 9.21 -7.27 11.46
CA THR A 108 7.93 -6.57 11.42
C THR A 108 7.40 -6.29 12.83
N ARG A 109 7.49 -7.27 13.75
CA ARG A 109 7.08 -7.08 15.14
C ARG A 109 7.85 -5.92 15.81
N ARG A 110 9.17 -5.88 15.66
CA ARG A 110 10.01 -4.80 16.20
C ARG A 110 9.70 -3.45 15.55
N THR A 111 9.44 -3.43 14.24
CA THR A 111 9.05 -2.22 13.52
C THR A 111 7.71 -1.67 14.05
N LEU A 112 6.70 -2.53 14.26
CA LEU A 112 5.42 -2.13 14.84
C LEU A 112 5.58 -1.59 16.27
N GLU A 113 6.32 -2.31 17.12
CA GLU A 113 6.63 -1.91 18.50
C GLU A 113 7.32 -0.54 18.57
N ALA A 114 8.31 -0.29 17.71
CA ALA A 114 9.04 0.98 17.65
C ALA A 114 8.15 2.17 17.24
N HIS A 115 7.03 1.91 16.56
CA HIS A 115 6.06 2.91 16.13
C HIS A 115 4.83 3.00 17.03
N GLY A 116 4.70 2.12 18.04
CA GLY A 116 3.55 2.08 18.93
C GLY A 116 2.24 1.70 18.22
N VAL A 117 2.32 0.92 17.15
CA VAL A 117 1.15 0.38 16.44
C VAL A 117 1.09 -1.13 16.59
N HIS A 118 -0.05 -1.73 16.27
CA HIS A 118 -0.30 -3.15 16.42
C HIS A 118 -0.86 -3.76 15.14
N ALA A 119 -0.38 -4.96 14.81
CA ALA A 119 -0.93 -5.84 13.81
C ALA A 119 -0.73 -7.30 14.26
N ASP A 120 -1.67 -8.16 13.90
CA ASP A 120 -1.55 -9.61 14.06
C ASP A 120 -0.65 -10.17 12.97
N ILE A 121 0.48 -10.78 13.35
CA ILE A 121 1.46 -11.33 12.41
C ILE A 121 1.35 -12.85 12.39
N VAL A 122 1.21 -13.44 11.20
CA VAL A 122 1.13 -14.89 11.01
C VAL A 122 2.23 -15.37 10.07
N MET A 123 3.09 -16.25 10.56
CA MET A 123 4.08 -16.92 9.71
C MET A 123 3.37 -17.97 8.85
N THR A 124 3.21 -17.71 7.55
CA THR A 124 2.53 -18.62 6.61
C THR A 124 2.90 -18.30 5.16
N ASN A 125 2.65 -19.26 4.26
CA ASN A 125 2.77 -19.04 2.83
C ASN A 125 1.53 -18.32 2.29
N ILE A 126 1.69 -17.07 1.84
CA ILE A 126 0.63 -16.16 1.36
C ILE A 126 -0.47 -15.97 2.42
N ALA A 127 -1.47 -16.83 2.47
CA ALA A 127 -2.52 -16.82 3.49
C ALA A 127 -2.96 -18.25 3.84
N SER A 128 -2.08 -19.23 3.65
CA SER A 128 -2.37 -20.64 3.90
C SER A 128 -2.87 -20.86 5.33
N GLY A 129 -3.94 -21.63 5.47
CA GLY A 129 -4.63 -21.87 6.74
C GLY A 129 -5.54 -20.72 7.22
N LEU A 130 -5.49 -19.55 6.59
CA LEU A 130 -6.28 -18.38 6.97
C LEU A 130 -7.48 -18.13 6.04
N VAL A 131 -7.36 -18.49 4.75
CA VAL A 131 -8.35 -18.17 3.70
C VAL A 131 -9.79 -18.45 4.13
N LYS A 132 -10.10 -19.67 4.58
CA LYS A 132 -11.48 -20.05 4.98
C LYS A 132 -12.04 -19.20 6.13
N ARG A 133 -11.18 -18.75 7.05
CA ARG A 133 -11.60 -17.97 8.22
C ARG A 133 -11.77 -16.50 7.87
N LEU A 134 -10.98 -15.99 6.93
CA LEU A 134 -10.94 -14.59 6.52
C LEU A 134 -11.66 -14.33 5.19
N ALA A 135 -12.37 -15.32 4.64
CA ALA A 135 -13.04 -15.22 3.36
C ALA A 135 -14.10 -14.10 3.38
N GLY A 136 -14.02 -13.19 2.42
CA GLY A 136 -14.93 -12.04 2.32
C GLY A 136 -14.80 -11.01 3.46
N MET A 137 -13.71 -11.01 4.21
CA MET A 137 -13.56 -10.14 5.39
C MET A 137 -12.60 -8.97 5.19
N MET A 138 -11.64 -9.07 4.26
CA MET A 138 -10.59 -8.07 4.11
C MET A 138 -11.09 -6.86 3.31
N ASP A 139 -11.11 -5.70 3.94
CA ASP A 139 -11.51 -4.44 3.30
C ASP A 139 -10.36 -3.81 2.51
N VAL A 140 -9.12 -4.00 2.98
CA VAL A 140 -7.92 -3.58 2.24
C VAL A 140 -6.87 -4.68 2.31
N VAL A 141 -6.36 -5.09 1.16
CA VAL A 141 -5.18 -5.95 1.04
C VAL A 141 -4.08 -5.19 0.31
N VAL A 142 -2.88 -5.19 0.86
CA VAL A 142 -1.68 -4.62 0.23
C VAL A 142 -0.66 -5.72 -0.04
N VAL A 143 -0.04 -5.69 -1.22
CA VAL A 143 0.90 -6.72 -1.64
C VAL A 143 2.07 -6.08 -2.37
N ASN A 144 3.27 -6.29 -1.85
CA ASN A 144 4.52 -6.09 -2.59
C ASN A 144 5.13 -7.48 -2.88
N PRO A 145 4.71 -8.16 -3.95
CA PRO A 145 5.07 -9.56 -4.16
C PRO A 145 6.52 -9.71 -4.66
N PRO A 146 7.12 -10.91 -4.61
CA PRO A 146 8.31 -11.21 -5.41
C PRO A 146 7.95 -11.11 -6.91
N TYR A 147 8.38 -10.03 -7.56
CA TYR A 147 7.95 -9.65 -8.91
C TYR A 147 9.09 -9.60 -9.94
N VAL A 148 10.34 -9.87 -9.55
CA VAL A 148 11.47 -9.80 -10.47
C VAL A 148 11.50 -11.07 -11.33
N PRO A 149 11.60 -10.97 -12.67
CA PRO A 149 11.81 -12.13 -13.52
C PRO A 149 13.10 -12.87 -13.15
N THR A 150 12.97 -14.15 -12.80
CA THR A 150 14.10 -14.99 -12.38
C THR A 150 13.95 -16.40 -12.96
N PRO A 151 15.03 -17.19 -13.05
CA PRO A 151 14.92 -18.62 -13.32
C PRO A 151 13.93 -19.30 -12.37
N GLU A 152 13.21 -20.31 -12.87
CA GLU A 152 12.12 -20.96 -12.12
C GLU A 152 12.63 -21.72 -10.89
N GLU A 153 13.89 -22.11 -10.90
CA GLU A 153 14.57 -22.82 -9.81
C GLU A 153 14.84 -21.91 -8.61
N GLU A 154 14.85 -20.58 -8.81
CA GLU A 154 15.10 -19.59 -7.76
C GLU A 154 13.84 -19.21 -6.97
N VAL A 155 12.65 -19.55 -7.50
CA VAL A 155 11.38 -19.21 -6.85
C VAL A 155 11.17 -20.07 -5.60
N GLY A 156 11.11 -19.40 -4.44
CA GLY A 156 10.85 -20.06 -3.16
C GLY A 156 12.07 -20.78 -2.57
N GLN A 157 13.29 -20.47 -3.03
CA GLN A 157 14.51 -20.84 -2.31
C GLN A 157 14.55 -20.17 -0.93
N GLU A 158 15.24 -20.80 0.03
CA GLU A 158 15.42 -20.24 1.37
C GLU A 158 16.32 -18.99 1.34
N GLY A 159 16.05 -18.06 2.25
CA GLY A 159 16.81 -16.83 2.41
C GLY A 159 16.24 -15.64 1.65
N ILE A 160 17.01 -14.55 1.62
CA ILE A 160 16.56 -13.24 1.12
C ILE A 160 16.15 -13.23 -0.37
N THR A 161 16.68 -14.14 -1.18
CA THR A 161 16.35 -14.30 -2.63
C THR A 161 14.85 -14.50 -2.87
N SER A 162 14.16 -15.16 -1.95
CA SER A 162 12.70 -15.33 -2.02
C SER A 162 11.92 -14.01 -2.02
N SER A 163 12.52 -12.90 -1.59
CA SER A 163 11.88 -11.59 -1.51
C SER A 163 11.62 -10.97 -2.88
N TRP A 164 12.40 -11.34 -3.91
CA TRP A 164 12.27 -10.76 -5.25
C TRP A 164 12.02 -11.80 -6.36
N ALA A 165 12.45 -13.06 -6.18
CA ALA A 165 12.37 -14.10 -7.21
C ALA A 165 10.91 -14.45 -7.59
N GLY A 166 10.45 -13.94 -8.73
CA GLY A 166 9.08 -14.08 -9.22
C GLY A 166 8.90 -15.14 -10.32
N GLY A 167 9.97 -15.79 -10.80
CA GLY A 167 9.91 -16.82 -11.84
C GLY A 167 9.74 -16.25 -13.24
N GLU A 168 9.17 -17.02 -14.16
CA GLU A 168 8.94 -16.56 -15.53
C GLU A 168 8.08 -15.28 -15.54
N ASN A 169 8.58 -14.24 -16.23
CA ASN A 169 8.00 -12.89 -16.26
C ASN A 169 7.78 -12.25 -14.86
N GLY A 170 8.36 -12.82 -13.79
CA GLY A 170 8.14 -12.37 -12.42
C GLY A 170 6.72 -12.60 -11.89
N ARG A 171 5.98 -13.55 -12.46
CA ARG A 171 4.52 -13.70 -12.23
C ARG A 171 4.10 -14.90 -11.41
N ARG A 172 4.98 -15.87 -11.16
CA ARG A 172 4.63 -17.13 -10.49
C ARG A 172 3.99 -16.92 -9.11
N VAL A 173 4.50 -15.96 -8.34
CA VAL A 173 3.93 -15.65 -7.01
C VAL A 173 2.68 -14.79 -7.13
N ILE A 174 2.69 -13.78 -8.02
CA ILE A 174 1.52 -12.94 -8.31
C ILE A 174 0.30 -13.80 -8.67
N ASP A 175 0.46 -14.76 -9.59
CA ASP A 175 -0.63 -15.59 -10.10
C ASP A 175 -1.22 -16.53 -9.04
N LYS A 176 -0.45 -16.86 -8.00
CA LYS A 176 -0.94 -17.59 -6.82
C LYS A 176 -1.68 -16.67 -5.85
N ILE A 177 -1.24 -15.41 -5.70
CA ILE A 177 -1.85 -14.44 -4.80
C ILE A 177 -3.23 -14.00 -5.29
N LEU A 178 -3.40 -13.73 -6.59
CA LEU A 178 -4.66 -13.20 -7.13
C LEU A 178 -5.93 -14.02 -6.75
N PRO A 179 -6.00 -15.36 -6.91
CA PRO A 179 -7.16 -16.15 -6.46
C PRO A 179 -7.37 -16.11 -4.94
N ILE A 180 -6.30 -16.12 -4.17
CA ILE A 180 -6.39 -16.04 -2.72
C ILE A 180 -6.95 -14.68 -2.29
N VAL A 181 -6.50 -13.59 -2.91
CA VAL A 181 -7.00 -12.25 -2.61
C VAL A 181 -8.46 -12.10 -3.00
N ASP A 182 -8.89 -12.65 -4.14
CA ASP A 182 -10.32 -12.65 -4.52
C ASP A 182 -11.20 -13.34 -3.45
N GLU A 183 -10.74 -14.44 -2.86
CA GLU A 183 -11.44 -15.10 -1.76
C GLU A 183 -11.43 -14.29 -0.45
N LEU A 184 -10.34 -13.57 -0.15
CA LEU A 184 -10.18 -12.80 1.08
C LEU A 184 -10.97 -11.49 1.09
N LEU A 185 -11.04 -10.81 -0.06
CA LEU A 185 -11.62 -9.47 -0.15
C LEU A 185 -13.12 -9.47 0.13
N SER A 186 -13.54 -8.54 0.99
CA SER A 186 -14.95 -8.26 1.23
C SER A 186 -15.64 -7.69 -0.02
N GLU A 187 -16.97 -7.55 0.02
CA GLU A 187 -17.74 -6.93 -1.07
C GLU A 187 -17.27 -5.50 -1.40
N LYS A 188 -16.73 -4.79 -0.40
CA LYS A 188 -16.17 -3.44 -0.57
C LYS A 188 -14.64 -3.46 -0.74
N GLY A 189 -14.01 -4.63 -0.68
CA GLY A 189 -12.58 -4.80 -0.52
C GLY A 189 -11.74 -4.23 -1.67
N TRP A 190 -10.60 -3.61 -1.31
CA TRP A 190 -9.61 -3.09 -2.24
C TRP A 190 -8.29 -3.86 -2.15
N LEU A 191 -7.64 -4.07 -3.30
CA LEU A 191 -6.27 -4.58 -3.38
C LEU A 191 -5.35 -3.48 -3.92
N TYR A 192 -4.20 -3.25 -3.29
CA TYR A 192 -3.09 -2.49 -3.84
C TYR A 192 -1.91 -3.43 -4.09
N MET A 193 -1.41 -3.46 -5.32
CA MET A 193 -0.34 -4.39 -5.72
C MET A 193 0.76 -3.68 -6.49
N VAL A 194 2.01 -3.96 -6.12
CA VAL A 194 3.20 -3.55 -6.87
C VAL A 194 3.43 -4.49 -8.06
N THR A 195 3.77 -3.92 -9.23
CA THR A 195 4.12 -4.66 -10.45
C THR A 195 5.18 -3.91 -11.26
N LEU A 196 6.00 -4.64 -12.00
CA LEU A 196 6.86 -4.12 -13.07
C LEU A 196 6.17 -4.27 -14.43
N THR A 197 6.66 -3.52 -15.42
CA THR A 197 6.26 -3.70 -16.83
C THR A 197 6.46 -5.14 -17.31
N ALA A 198 7.55 -5.78 -16.88
CA ALA A 198 7.87 -7.17 -17.19
C ALA A 198 6.79 -8.17 -16.71
N ASN A 199 6.01 -7.80 -15.69
CA ASN A 199 4.93 -8.64 -15.18
C ASN A 199 3.66 -8.62 -16.05
N ASN A 200 3.64 -7.84 -17.13
CA ASN A 200 2.46 -7.60 -17.96
C ASN A 200 1.24 -7.11 -17.14
N PRO A 201 1.28 -5.88 -16.57
CA PRO A 201 0.18 -5.31 -15.79
C PRO A 201 -1.19 -5.36 -16.47
N SER A 202 -1.23 -5.21 -17.80
CA SER A 202 -2.46 -5.28 -18.59
C SER A 202 -3.13 -6.65 -18.49
N GLU A 203 -2.35 -7.73 -18.47
CA GLU A 203 -2.87 -9.08 -18.30
C GLU A 203 -3.31 -9.35 -16.86
N ILE A 204 -2.60 -8.85 -15.85
CA ILE A 204 -3.05 -8.88 -14.45
C ILE A 204 -4.43 -8.20 -14.33
N CYS A 205 -4.57 -7.02 -14.95
CA CYS A 205 -5.84 -6.29 -14.97
C CYS A 205 -6.94 -7.06 -15.70
N ARG A 206 -6.62 -7.76 -16.79
CA ARG A 206 -7.58 -8.63 -17.49
C ARG A 206 -8.04 -9.79 -16.60
N ILE A 207 -7.11 -10.49 -15.93
CA ILE A 207 -7.43 -11.60 -15.02
C ILE A 207 -8.35 -11.14 -13.89
N MET A 208 -8.06 -9.99 -13.29
CA MET A 208 -8.91 -9.43 -12.23
C MET A 208 -10.26 -8.96 -12.77
N ARG A 209 -10.32 -8.37 -13.97
CA ARG A 209 -11.57 -7.99 -14.63
C ARG A 209 -12.47 -9.19 -14.93
N ASP A 210 -11.89 -10.30 -15.36
CA ASP A 210 -12.63 -11.56 -15.59
C ASP A 210 -13.27 -12.10 -14.30
N ARG A 211 -12.86 -11.57 -13.12
CA ARG A 211 -13.43 -11.85 -11.79
C ARG A 211 -14.30 -10.72 -11.24
N GLY A 212 -14.64 -9.72 -12.06
CA GLY A 212 -15.52 -8.61 -11.68
C GLY A 212 -14.82 -7.43 -11.00
N TYR A 213 -13.51 -7.26 -11.20
CA TYR A 213 -12.77 -6.13 -10.66
C TYR A 213 -12.51 -5.02 -11.68
N GLY A 214 -12.69 -3.77 -11.23
CA GLY A 214 -12.10 -2.59 -11.85
C GLY A 214 -10.64 -2.44 -11.43
N SER A 215 -9.86 -1.68 -12.21
CA SER A 215 -8.46 -1.38 -11.85
C SER A 215 -8.03 0.03 -12.23
N ARG A 216 -7.09 0.58 -11.45
CA ARG A 216 -6.50 1.91 -11.66
C ARG A 216 -5.05 1.93 -11.19
N ILE A 217 -4.14 2.43 -12.02
CA ILE A 217 -2.76 2.74 -11.59
C ILE A 217 -2.82 3.99 -10.71
N ILE A 218 -2.35 3.88 -9.47
CA ILE A 218 -2.31 4.99 -8.50
C ILE A 218 -0.98 5.72 -8.59
N VAL A 219 0.11 4.96 -8.69
CA VAL A 219 1.48 5.47 -8.84
C VAL A 219 2.15 4.71 -9.98
N GLN A 220 2.90 5.45 -10.80
CA GLN A 220 3.84 4.91 -11.76
C GLN A 220 5.17 5.63 -11.58
N ARG A 221 6.26 4.86 -11.47
CA ARG A 221 7.63 5.35 -11.47
C ARG A 221 8.39 4.64 -12.58
N SER A 222 9.13 5.38 -13.39
CA SER A 222 9.85 4.81 -14.53
C SER A 222 11.30 5.24 -14.49
N THR A 223 12.20 4.30 -14.75
CA THR A 223 13.60 4.52 -15.13
C THR A 223 13.76 4.24 -16.63
N GLU A 224 14.99 4.29 -17.15
CA GLU A 224 15.24 3.90 -18.55
C GLU A 224 15.07 2.39 -18.75
N GLU A 225 15.37 1.59 -17.74
CA GLU A 225 15.34 0.13 -17.82
C GLU A 225 13.99 -0.48 -17.42
N GLU A 226 13.29 0.10 -16.45
CA GLU A 226 12.10 -0.50 -15.85
C GLU A 226 11.01 0.52 -15.49
N SER A 227 9.75 0.09 -15.48
CA SER A 227 8.64 0.89 -14.94
C SER A 227 7.87 0.09 -13.91
N LEU A 228 7.82 0.65 -12.70
CA LEU A 228 7.13 0.18 -11.52
C LEU A 228 5.74 0.84 -11.45
N HIS A 229 4.72 0.04 -11.17
CA HIS A 229 3.34 0.47 -11.04
C HIS A 229 2.75 -0.04 -9.74
N VAL A 230 1.98 0.81 -9.07
CA VAL A 230 1.09 0.40 -7.97
C VAL A 230 -0.34 0.45 -8.48
N ILE A 231 -0.97 -0.71 -8.57
CA ILE A 231 -2.31 -0.87 -9.15
C ILE A 231 -3.30 -1.12 -8.01
N LYS A 232 -4.38 -0.34 -8.00
CA LYS A 232 -5.56 -0.57 -7.17
C LYS A 232 -6.58 -1.42 -7.93
N PHE A 233 -7.19 -2.38 -7.25
CA PHE A 233 -8.34 -3.16 -7.72
C PHE A 233 -9.51 -3.05 -6.74
N TRP A 234 -10.75 -3.06 -7.25
CA TRP A 234 -11.99 -3.04 -6.46
C TRP A 234 -13.10 -3.78 -7.21
N ARG A 235 -14.11 -4.32 -6.51
CA ARG A 235 -15.26 -4.98 -7.17
C ARG A 235 -16.15 -3.94 -7.88
N GLU A 236 -16.45 -4.15 -9.15
CA GLU A 236 -17.41 -3.33 -9.89
C GLU A 236 -18.83 -3.58 -9.32
N GLY A 237 -19.34 -2.62 -8.54
CA GLY A 237 -20.61 -2.73 -7.81
C GLY A 237 -20.50 -2.42 -6.32
N GLY A 238 -19.29 -2.48 -5.75
CA GLY A 238 -18.97 -1.89 -4.45
C GLY A 238 -18.94 -0.37 -4.56
N ALA A 239 -19.42 0.34 -3.55
CA ALA A 239 -19.59 1.79 -3.59
C ALA A 239 -18.30 2.54 -3.98
N GLU A 240 -18.21 2.99 -5.23
CA GLU A 240 -17.44 4.18 -5.56
C GLU A 240 -18.16 5.36 -4.93
N GLY A 241 -17.45 6.12 -4.07
CA GLY A 241 -17.87 7.47 -3.74
C GLY A 241 -18.09 8.20 -5.07
N LYS A 242 -19.35 8.58 -5.33
CA LYS A 242 -19.78 9.22 -6.58
C LYS A 242 -18.83 10.37 -6.92
N GLU A 243 -17.96 10.18 -7.89
CA GLU A 243 -17.30 11.32 -8.53
C GLU A 243 -18.39 12.10 -9.27
N GLY A 244 -18.64 13.32 -8.77
CA GLY A 244 -19.54 14.26 -9.38
C GLY A 244 -19.01 14.65 -10.75
N ALA A 245 -19.59 14.06 -11.80
CA ALA A 245 -19.65 14.68 -13.11
C ALA A 245 -20.36 16.03 -12.96
N ARG A 246 -19.58 17.09 -12.74
CA ARG A 246 -20.03 18.46 -12.98
C ARG A 246 -20.23 18.59 -14.48
N ALA A 247 -21.46 18.30 -14.91
CA ALA A 247 -22.00 18.73 -16.18
C ALA A 247 -22.01 20.27 -16.22
N GLY A 248 -20.92 20.85 -16.72
CA GLY A 248 -20.95 22.17 -17.32
C GLY A 248 -21.47 22.01 -18.75
N GLY A 249 -22.76 22.27 -18.95
CA GLY A 249 -23.37 22.26 -20.27
C GLY A 249 -22.83 23.37 -21.15
N SER A 250 -22.39 23.03 -22.36
CA SER A 250 -22.89 23.59 -23.63
C SER A 250 -21.99 23.14 -24.79
N GLY A 251 -22.60 22.67 -25.87
CA GLY A 251 -21.91 22.43 -27.15
C GLY A 251 -22.07 21.01 -27.66
N ALA A 252 -23.14 20.79 -28.42
CA ALA A 252 -23.33 19.61 -29.23
C ALA A 252 -22.17 19.38 -30.21
N GLY A 253 -21.84 18.12 -30.49
CA GLY A 253 -21.30 17.74 -31.79
C GLY A 253 -20.13 16.76 -31.79
N SER A 254 -20.42 15.58 -32.33
CA SER A 254 -19.54 14.82 -33.22
C SER A 254 -18.49 13.89 -32.59
N TRP A 255 -19.00 12.78 -32.05
CA TRP A 255 -18.46 11.46 -32.37
C TRP A 255 -18.40 11.27 -33.90
N LEU A 256 -17.32 11.68 -34.61
CA LEU A 256 -17.07 11.28 -36.02
C LEU A 256 -15.75 11.78 -36.66
N TRP A 257 -14.80 12.35 -35.93
CA TRP A 257 -13.50 12.73 -36.49
C TRP A 257 -12.40 12.20 -35.58
N SER A 258 -11.86 11.00 -35.79
CA SER A 258 -10.50 10.87 -36.35
C SER A 258 -10.15 9.42 -36.70
N LEU A 259 -11.01 8.76 -37.51
CA LEU A 259 -10.64 7.55 -38.27
C LEU A 259 -9.91 7.87 -39.59
N TRP A 260 -9.50 9.13 -39.82
CA TRP A 260 -9.04 9.62 -41.13
C TRP A 260 -7.71 10.40 -41.05
N LYS A 261 -6.67 9.78 -40.48
CA LYS A 261 -5.27 10.17 -40.74
C LYS A 261 -4.38 8.95 -40.91
N ASN A 262 -4.64 8.18 -41.97
CA ASN A 262 -3.59 7.48 -42.69
C ASN A 262 -4.11 7.08 -44.08
N ASN A 263 -4.09 8.03 -45.01
CA ASN A 263 -3.87 7.75 -46.43
C ASN A 263 -3.68 9.04 -47.23
N GLY A 264 -2.72 9.01 -48.14
CA GLY A 264 -2.38 10.05 -49.11
C GLY A 264 -0.98 10.57 -48.83
N GLY A 265 0.06 10.21 -49.57
CA GLY A 265 0.22 10.07 -51.03
C GLY A 265 1.61 10.69 -51.33
N ASN A 266 2.33 10.43 -52.42
CA ASN A 266 1.90 10.27 -53.81
C ASN A 266 3.16 9.94 -54.66
N SER A 267 2.91 9.49 -55.90
CA SER A 267 3.81 9.40 -57.07
C SER A 267 4.88 8.31 -57.11
#